data_AF-A0A0F6AUF8-F1
#
_entry.id   AF-A0A0F6AUF8-F1
#
_cell.length_a   1.000
_cell.length_b   1.000
_cell.length_c   1.000
_cell.angle_alpha   90.00
_cell.angle_beta   90.00
_cell.angle_gamma   90.00
#
_symmetry.space_group_name_H-M   'P 1'
#
loop_
_entity.id
_entity.type
_entity.pdbx_description
1 polymer ?
#
loop_
_entity_poly.entity_id
_entity_poly.type
_entity_poly.pdbx_seq_one_letter_code
_entity_poly.pdbx_strand_id
1 'polypeptide(L)'
;MGCRLPPTLASYRDEWLRQAAESAAIEYAEPLAEGIFRATDLSVIDITGDVALARKKFDGTIARKDGTQDRLNWQTLYFCRRDGNFWKITGFVGYMAYR
;
A
#
# COMPACT_ATOMS: atom_id res chain seq x y z
N MET A 1 12.37 -4.30 -8.16
CA MET A 1 12.75 -5.03 -6.93
C MET A 1 11.56 -5.88 -6.53
N GLY A 2 11.64 -7.20 -6.69
CA GLY A 2 10.49 -8.09 -6.46
C GLY A 2 10.22 -8.23 -4.97
N CYS A 3 9.13 -7.65 -4.48
CA CYS A 3 8.75 -7.77 -3.08
C CYS A 3 8.10 -9.13 -2.85
N ARG A 4 8.82 -10.03 -2.20
CA ARG A 4 8.31 -11.34 -1.75
C ARG A 4 7.88 -11.18 -0.30
N LEU A 5 6.63 -11.48 0.02
CA LEU A 5 6.17 -11.47 1.40
C LEU A 5 7.04 -12.43 2.23
N PRO A 6 7.63 -11.97 3.34
CA PRO A 6 8.44 -12.83 4.21
C PRO A 6 7.61 -13.99 4.79
N PRO A 7 8.14 -15.22 4.84
CA PRO A 7 7.36 -16.43 5.12
C PRO A 7 7.02 -16.62 6.60
N THR A 8 7.57 -15.81 7.50
CA THR A 8 7.34 -15.90 8.95
C THR A 8 7.04 -14.53 9.54
N LEU A 9 6.37 -14.50 10.70
CA LEU A 9 6.07 -13.26 11.42
C LEU A 9 7.35 -12.50 11.82
N ALA A 10 8.40 -13.21 12.23
CA ALA A 10 9.68 -12.60 12.59
C ALA A 10 10.33 -11.93 11.37
N SER A 11 10.39 -12.64 10.23
CA SER A 11 10.90 -12.08 8.99
C SER A 11 10.07 -10.90 8.48
N TYR A 12 8.75 -10.93 8.69
CA TYR A 12 7.87 -9.79 8.39
C TYR A 12 8.15 -8.57 9.25
N ARG A 13 8.30 -8.76 10.56
CA ARG A 13 8.66 -7.70 11.49
C ARG A 13 9.98 -7.04 11.10
N ASP A 14 11.00 -7.85 10.84
CA ASP A 14 12.35 -7.34 10.56
C ASP A 14 12.38 -6.56 9.24
N GLU A 15 11.69 -7.06 8.22
CA GLU A 15 11.56 -6.36 6.94
C GLU A 15 10.76 -5.07 7.07
N TRP A 16 9.66 -5.09 7.84
CA TRP A 16 8.86 -3.89 8.11
C TRP A 16 9.67 -2.81 8.83
N LEU A 17 10.45 -3.19 9.85
CA LEU A 17 11.31 -2.26 10.59
C LEU A 17 12.41 -1.67 9.70
N ARG A 18 13.03 -2.49 8.84
CA ARG A 18 14.04 -2.03 7.87
C ARG A 18 13.45 -0.98 6.92
N GLN A 19 12.31 -1.28 6.30
CA GLN A 19 11.63 -0.35 5.39
C GLN A 19 11.17 0.93 6.08
N ALA A 20 10.71 0.84 7.34
CA ALA A 20 10.32 2.01 8.12
C ALA A 20 11.51 2.94 8.40
N ALA A 21 12.67 2.36 8.76
CA ALA A 21 13.90 3.12 8.98
C ALA A 21 14.39 3.80 7.70
N GLU A 22 14.38 3.09 6.56
CA GLU A 22 14.72 3.66 5.25
C GLU A 22 13.76 4.79 4.86
N SER A 23 12.46 4.59 5.06
CA SER A 23 11.44 5.60 4.73
C SER A 23 11.59 6.86 5.59
N ALA A 24 11.93 6.70 6.88
CA ALA A 24 12.14 7.82 7.80
C ALA A 24 13.38 8.67 7.46
N ALA A 25 14.35 8.09 6.76
CA ALA A 25 15.55 8.79 6.32
C ALA A 25 15.34 9.63 5.04
N ILE A 26 14.19 9.49 4.36
CA ILE A 26 13.92 10.23 3.12
C ILE A 26 13.34 11.61 3.45
N GLU A 27 14.01 12.65 2.98
CA GLU A 27 13.49 14.01 3.03
C GLU A 27 12.66 14.33 1.78
N TYR A 28 11.35 14.52 1.98
CA TYR A 28 10.42 14.88 0.90
C TYR A 28 10.34 16.40 0.70
N ALA A 29 10.17 16.82 -0.55
CA ALA A 29 9.97 18.22 -0.93
C ALA A 29 8.50 18.66 -0.83
N GLU A 30 7.60 17.75 -0.46
CA GLU A 30 6.18 17.98 -0.27
C GLU A 30 5.66 17.19 0.95
N PRO A 31 4.48 17.53 1.51
CA PRO A 31 3.88 16.76 2.59
C PRO A 31 3.61 15.31 2.17
N LEU A 32 4.30 14.36 2.80
CA LEU A 32 4.26 12.93 2.41
C LEU A 32 2.83 12.36 2.38
N ALA A 33 2.02 12.66 3.38
CA ALA A 33 0.65 12.15 3.48
C ALA A 33 -0.22 12.61 2.30
N GLU A 34 -0.12 13.88 1.91
CA GLU A 34 -0.87 14.44 0.78
C GLU A 34 -0.40 13.83 -0.55
N GLY A 35 0.92 13.66 -0.72
CA GLY A 35 1.50 12.97 -1.88
C GLY A 35 0.99 11.54 -2.02
N ILE A 36 0.94 10.78 -0.92
CA ILE A 36 0.40 9.42 -0.88
C ILE A 36 -1.09 9.41 -1.23
N PHE A 37 -1.89 10.31 -0.65
CA PHE A 37 -3.33 10.37 -0.93
C PHE A 37 -3.61 10.72 -2.39
N ARG A 38 -2.90 11.70 -2.94
CA ARG A 38 -3.00 12.10 -4.35
C ARG A 38 -2.68 10.94 -5.30
N ALA A 39 -1.69 10.13 -4.96
CA ALA A 39 -1.27 8.98 -5.76
C ALA A 39 -2.08 7.70 -5.50
N THR A 40 -3.07 7.74 -4.59
CA THR A 40 -3.89 6.57 -4.23
C THR A 40 -5.20 6.57 -5.00
N ASP A 41 -5.51 5.45 -5.68
CA ASP A 41 -6.84 5.15 -6.23
C ASP A 41 -7.44 3.94 -5.49
N LEU A 42 -8.65 4.11 -4.96
CA LEU A 42 -9.45 3.06 -4.30
C LEU A 42 -10.89 3.05 -4.84
N SER A 43 -11.07 3.43 -6.11
CA SER A 43 -12.40 3.51 -6.74
C SER A 43 -12.99 2.15 -7.14
N VAL A 44 -12.16 1.10 -7.22
CA VAL A 44 -12.57 -0.22 -7.70
C VAL A 44 -12.78 -1.19 -6.53
N ILE A 45 -14.04 -1.50 -6.26
CA ILE A 45 -14.46 -2.44 -5.23
C ILE A 45 -15.50 -3.38 -5.83
N ASP A 46 -15.15 -4.67 -5.94
CA ASP A 46 -16.09 -5.71 -6.36
C ASP A 46 -16.79 -6.27 -5.13
N ILE A 47 -18.13 -6.33 -5.13
CA ILE A 47 -18.93 -6.85 -4.01
C ILE A 47 -19.79 -8.02 -4.51
N THR A 48 -19.77 -9.13 -3.80
CA THR A 48 -20.61 -10.31 -4.06
C THR A 48 -21.12 -10.87 -2.74
N GLY A 49 -22.40 -10.62 -2.46
CA GLY A 49 -23.00 -10.97 -1.17
C GLY A 49 -22.27 -10.29 -0.01
N ASP A 50 -21.80 -11.11 0.94
CA ASP A 50 -21.06 -10.66 2.13
C ASP A 50 -19.54 -10.64 1.94
N VAL A 51 -19.06 -10.73 0.70
CA VAL A 51 -17.64 -10.68 0.35
C VAL A 51 -17.38 -9.48 -0.56
N ALA A 52 -16.26 -8.80 -0.35
CA ALA A 52 -15.80 -7.75 -1.25
C ALA A 52 -14.28 -7.81 -1.48
N LEU A 53 -13.85 -7.35 -2.65
CA LEU A 53 -12.46 -7.19 -3.03
C LEU A 53 -12.21 -5.72 -3.38
N ALA A 54 -11.52 -5.01 -2.51
CA ALA A 54 -11.13 -3.62 -2.75
C ALA A 54 -9.72 -3.56 -3.35
N ARG A 55 -9.58 -2.86 -4.48
CA ARG A 55 -8.30 -2.73 -5.20
C ARG A 55 -7.72 -1.34 -4.93
N LYS A 56 -6.75 -1.28 -4.03
CA LYS A 56 -6.01 -0.04 -3.75
C LYS A 56 -4.79 0.03 -4.66
N LYS A 57 -4.73 1.03 -5.51
CA LYS A 57 -3.58 1.29 -6.37
C LYS A 57 -2.83 2.50 -5.87
N PHE A 58 -1.52 2.45 -6.01
CA PHE A 58 -0.63 3.59 -5.87
C PHE A 58 0.02 3.81 -7.22
N ASP A 59 -0.32 4.93 -7.86
CA ASP A 59 0.17 5.33 -9.18
C ASP A 59 0.45 6.83 -9.17
N GLY A 60 1.73 7.17 -9.11
CA GLY A 60 2.15 8.56 -9.06
C GLY A 60 3.57 8.73 -8.56
N THR A 61 3.93 9.98 -8.28
CA THR A 61 5.26 10.34 -7.81
C THR A 61 5.18 11.25 -6.61
N ILE A 62 6.18 11.14 -5.73
CA ILE A 62 6.39 12.05 -4.61
C ILE A 62 7.76 12.71 -4.77
N ALA A 63 7.80 14.05 -4.72
CA ALA A 63 9.03 14.81 -4.87
C ALA A 63 9.94 14.67 -3.63
N ARG A 64 11.23 14.43 -3.85
CA ARG A 64 12.27 14.40 -2.80
C ARG A 64 13.03 15.73 -2.79
N LYS A 65 13.61 16.10 -1.64
CA LYS A 65 14.37 17.35 -1.50
C LYS A 65 15.64 17.41 -2.35
N ASP A 66 16.23 16.25 -2.66
CA ASP A 66 17.40 16.14 -3.52
C ASP A 66 17.09 16.38 -5.02
N GLY A 67 15.83 16.70 -5.36
CA GLY A 67 15.36 16.92 -6.73
C GLY A 67 14.95 15.64 -7.45
N THR A 68 15.13 14.46 -6.84
CA THR A 68 14.65 13.19 -7.38
C THR A 68 13.18 12.95 -7.04
N GLN A 69 12.62 11.84 -7.55
CA GLN A 69 11.23 11.47 -7.30
C GLN A 69 11.17 10.03 -6.81
N ASP A 70 10.29 9.79 -5.83
CA ASP A 70 9.84 8.45 -5.50
C ASP A 70 8.69 8.06 -6.42
N ARG A 71 8.79 6.93 -7.13
CA ARG A 71 7.74 6.44 -8.01
C ARG A 71 6.92 5.40 -7.28
N LEU A 72 5.66 5.74 -7.01
CA LEU A 72 4.68 4.78 -6.51
C LEU A 72 4.07 4.04 -7.70
N ASN A 73 4.28 2.72 -7.73
CA ASN A 73 3.73 1.87 -8.77
C ASN A 73 3.48 0.45 -8.25
N TRP A 74 2.52 0.35 -7.34
CA TRP A 74 2.12 -0.92 -6.75
C TRP A 74 0.64 -0.92 -6.41
N GLN A 75 0.12 -2.11 -6.14
CA GLN A 75 -1.26 -2.28 -5.70
C GLN A 75 -1.36 -3.24 -4.52
N THR A 76 -2.42 -3.05 -3.75
CA THR A 76 -2.83 -3.91 -2.65
C THR A 76 -4.28 -4.33 -2.88
N LEU A 77 -4.53 -5.63 -2.76
CA LEU A 77 -5.88 -6.19 -2.71
C LEU A 77 -6.28 -6.36 -1.25
N TYR A 78 -7.41 -5.80 -0.86
CA TYR A 78 -8.03 -6.06 0.43
C TYR A 78 -9.20 -7.01 0.25
N PHE A 79 -9.16 -8.14 0.95
CA PHE A 79 -10.27 -9.05 1.09
C PHE A 79 -11.13 -8.54 2.25
N CYS A 80 -12.41 -8.33 1.97
CA CYS A 80 -13.35 -7.80 2.94
C CYS A 80 -14.50 -8.79 3.14
N ARG A 81 -14.98 -8.89 4.37
CA ARG A 81 -16.19 -9.62 4.71
C ARG A 81 -17.17 -8.71 5.45
N ARG A 82 -18.45 -8.84 5.14
CA ARG A 82 -19.52 -8.15 5.85
C ARG A 82 -19.80 -8.86 7.18
N ASP A 83 -19.89 -8.07 8.23
CA ASP A 83 -20.27 -8.48 9.58
C ASP A 83 -21.36 -7.51 10.08
N GLY A 84 -22.62 -7.92 9.92
CA GLY A 84 -23.79 -7.08 10.13
C GLY A 84 -23.80 -5.86 9.20
N ASN A 85 -23.69 -4.67 9.80
CA ASN A 85 -23.68 -3.39 9.07
C ASN A 85 -22.27 -2.90 8.70
N PHE A 86 -21.23 -3.67 9.03
CA PHE A 86 -19.84 -3.26 8.85
C PHE A 86 -19.12 -4.15 7.86
N TRP A 87 -18.23 -3.56 7.06
CA TRP A 87 -17.24 -4.31 6.30
C TRP A 87 -15.93 -4.35 7.08
N LYS A 88 -15.33 -5.53 7.17
CA LYS A 88 -14.03 -5.75 7.83
C LYS A 88 -13.03 -6.27 6.83
N ILE A 89 -11.80 -5.77 6.88
CA ILE A 89 -10.68 -6.35 6.13
C ILE A 89 -10.32 -7.66 6.83
N THR A 90 -10.44 -8.77 6.11
CA THR A 90 -10.12 -10.13 6.60
C THR A 90 -8.78 -10.64 6.10
N GLY A 91 -8.21 -9.97 5.10
CA GLY A 91 -6.87 -10.26 4.60
C GLY A 91 -6.45 -9.24 3.56
N PHE A 92 -5.18 -9.27 3.17
CA PHE A 92 -4.68 -8.48 2.06
C PHE A 92 -3.53 -9.17 1.33
N VAL A 93 -3.35 -8.83 0.06
CA VAL A 93 -2.15 -9.13 -0.71
C VAL A 93 -1.58 -7.80 -1.17
N GLY A 94 -0.42 -7.43 -0.62
CA GLY A 94 0.25 -6.16 -0.90
C GLY A 94 1.46 -6.33 -1.81
N TYR A 95 2.12 -5.19 -2.08
CA TYR A 95 3.38 -5.09 -2.82
C TYR A 95 3.37 -5.71 -4.22
N MET A 96 2.19 -5.85 -4.82
CA MET A 96 2.10 -6.33 -6.20
C MET A 96 2.49 -5.21 -7.14
N ALA A 97 3.30 -5.54 -8.14
CA ALA A 97 3.58 -4.61 -9.22
C ALA A 97 2.26 -4.12 -9.83
N TYR A 98 2.21 -2.82 -10.07
CA TYR A 98 1.21 -2.17 -10.88
C TYR A 98 1.96 -1.63 -12.10
N ARG A 99 1.33 -1.61 -13.28
CA ARG A 99 1.81 -1.09 -14.58
C ARG A 99 3.29 -1.28 -14.94
#